data_AF-A0A928FC88-F1
#
_entry.id   AF-A0A928FC88-F1
#
_cell.length_a   1.000
_cell.length_b   1.000
_cell.length_c   1.000
_cell.angle_alpha   90.00
_cell.angle_beta   90.00
_cell.angle_gamma   90.00
#
_symmetry.space_group_name_H-M   'P 1'
#
loop_
_entity.id
_entity.type
_entity.pdbx_description
1 polymer ?
#
loop_
_entity_poly.entity_id
_entity_poly.type
_entity_poly.pdbx_seq_one_letter_code
_entity_poly.pdbx_strand_id
1 'polypeptide(L)'
;MRYVGKWVFHSIGAVTDADEPVYLNAEEYLKSPMPYIDETDEEAVAGELRERKSMIGMQIEICEDGKLYTLMPLPEGVTKEEVDAAVAAGEIMLRGGMMTNGPASWEERDGVLWYTTELSEDGWTRGSDDGFVFFMTVRFAKAE
;
A
#
# COMPACT_ATOMS: atom_id res chain seq x y z
N MET A 1 5.19 4.93 21.13
CA MET A 1 4.88 5.88 20.03
C MET A 1 3.59 5.44 19.37
N ARG A 2 2.64 6.36 19.13
CA ARG A 2 1.26 6.05 18.73
C ARG A 2 1.17 5.20 17.44
N TYR A 3 2.11 5.43 16.54
CA TYR A 3 2.12 4.86 15.19
C TYR A 3 2.77 3.49 15.07
N VAL A 4 3.59 3.08 16.04
CA VAL A 4 4.26 1.77 16.00
C VAL A 4 3.22 0.65 15.93
N GLY A 5 3.45 -0.29 15.02
CA GLY A 5 2.58 -1.43 14.75
C GLY A 5 2.37 -1.67 13.27
N LYS A 6 1.50 -2.63 12.98
CA LYS A 6 1.05 -2.95 11.63
C LYS A 6 -0.23 -2.18 11.30
N TRP A 7 -0.32 -1.75 10.06
CA TRP A 7 -1.45 -1.02 9.51
C TRP A 7 -1.87 -1.69 8.22
N VAL A 8 -3.15 -1.98 8.08
CA VAL A 8 -3.72 -2.73 6.96
C VAL A 8 -4.63 -1.83 6.14
N PHE A 9 -4.83 -2.18 4.86
CA PHE A 9 -5.74 -1.45 3.99
C PHE A 9 -7.09 -1.19 4.66
N HIS A 10 -7.53 0.06 4.60
CA HIS A 10 -8.86 0.47 5.03
C HIS A 10 -9.68 0.93 3.83
N SER A 11 -9.14 1.89 3.07
CA SER A 11 -9.85 2.49 1.94
C SER A 11 -8.89 3.19 1.00
N ILE A 12 -9.29 3.37 -0.26
CA ILE A 12 -8.55 4.12 -1.26
C ILE A 12 -9.35 5.33 -1.74
N GLY A 13 -8.67 6.47 -1.87
CA GLY A 13 -9.23 7.69 -2.41
C GLY A 13 -9.48 7.55 -3.90
N ALA A 14 -10.70 7.91 -4.31
CA ALA A 14 -11.13 8.01 -5.70
C ALA A 14 -11.87 9.33 -5.90
N VAL A 15 -12.11 9.68 -7.16
CA VAL A 15 -12.88 10.87 -7.54
C VAL A 15 -14.11 10.38 -8.29
N THR A 16 -15.28 10.88 -7.90
CA THR A 16 -16.54 10.59 -8.59
C THR A 16 -16.65 11.37 -9.90
N ASP A 17 -17.63 11.04 -10.74
CA ASP A 17 -17.93 11.80 -11.97
C ASP A 17 -18.28 13.27 -11.72
N ALA A 18 -18.63 13.63 -10.48
CA ALA A 18 -18.89 14.99 -10.03
C ALA A 18 -17.66 15.72 -9.46
N ASP A 19 -16.46 15.16 -9.65
CA ASP A 19 -15.19 15.63 -9.07
C ASP A 19 -15.15 15.64 -7.53
N GLU A 20 -16.05 14.88 -6.87
CA GLU A 20 -16.07 14.78 -5.41
C GLU A 20 -15.14 13.66 -4.92
N PRO A 21 -14.29 13.91 -3.90
CA PRO A 21 -13.43 12.88 -3.33
C PRO A 21 -14.23 11.89 -2.49
N VAL A 22 -14.07 10.60 -2.78
CA VAL A 22 -14.68 9.50 -2.02
C VAL A 22 -13.61 8.50 -1.60
N TYR A 23 -13.85 7.78 -0.50
CA TYR A 23 -13.00 6.69 -0.05
C TYR A 23 -13.73 5.38 -0.20
N LEU A 24 -13.21 4.52 -1.07
CA LEU A 24 -13.77 3.22 -1.35
C LEU A 24 -13.13 2.19 -0.42
N ASN A 25 -13.95 1.41 0.29
CA ASN A 25 -13.48 0.22 0.98
C ASN A 25 -13.07 -0.87 -0.03
N ALA A 26 -12.59 -2.02 0.46
CA ALA A 26 -12.09 -3.09 -0.41
C ALA A 26 -13.14 -3.62 -1.39
N GLU A 27 -14.38 -3.84 -0.93
CA GLU A 27 -15.46 -4.34 -1.78
C GLU A 27 -15.90 -3.30 -2.81
N GLU A 28 -16.01 -2.03 -2.40
CA GLU A 28 -16.36 -0.92 -3.28
C GLU A 28 -15.29 -0.70 -4.36
N TYR A 29 -14.01 -0.78 -3.99
CA TYR A 29 -12.90 -0.62 -4.92
C TYR A 29 -12.82 -1.76 -5.94
N LEU A 30 -13.11 -3.00 -5.55
CA LEU A 30 -13.16 -4.12 -6.50
C LEU A 30 -14.32 -3.99 -7.50
N LYS A 31 -15.38 -3.26 -7.14
CA LYS A 31 -16.58 -3.05 -7.98
C LYS A 31 -16.58 -1.70 -8.71
N SER A 32 -15.63 -0.82 -8.44
CA SER A 32 -15.60 0.49 -9.08
C SER A 32 -15.30 0.36 -10.58
N PRO A 33 -15.77 1.30 -11.42
CA PRO A 33 -15.50 1.27 -12.85
C PRO A 33 -14.01 1.15 -13.18
N MET A 34 -13.68 0.57 -14.35
CA MET A 34 -12.30 0.43 -14.84
C MET A 34 -12.08 1.34 -16.06
N PRO A 35 -11.97 2.67 -15.87
CA PRO A 35 -12.05 3.64 -16.98
C PRO A 35 -10.94 3.50 -18.04
N TYR A 36 -9.84 2.83 -17.71
CA TYR A 36 -8.70 2.63 -18.61
C TYR A 36 -8.63 1.23 -19.21
N ILE A 37 -9.60 0.36 -18.90
CA ILE A 37 -9.64 -1.03 -19.36
C ILE A 37 -10.82 -1.19 -20.31
N ASP A 38 -10.62 -1.95 -21.39
CA ASP A 38 -11.74 -2.46 -22.17
C ASP A 38 -12.44 -3.56 -21.36
N GLU A 39 -13.58 -3.23 -20.75
CA GLU A 39 -14.31 -4.17 -19.89
C GLU A 39 -14.89 -5.38 -20.67
N THR A 40 -14.82 -5.38 -22.00
CA THR A 40 -15.17 -6.55 -22.82
C THR A 40 -14.00 -7.53 -23.01
N ASP A 41 -12.79 -7.12 -22.68
CA ASP A 41 -11.59 -7.97 -22.67
C ASP A 41 -11.42 -8.64 -21.29
N GLU A 42 -11.75 -9.92 -21.23
CA GLU A 42 -11.68 -10.72 -19.99
C GLU A 42 -10.27 -10.78 -19.39
N GLU A 43 -9.22 -10.77 -20.22
CA GLU A 43 -7.83 -10.83 -19.76
C GLU A 43 -7.42 -9.49 -19.13
N ALA A 44 -7.78 -8.38 -19.77
CA ALA A 44 -7.51 -7.04 -19.26
C ALA A 44 -8.24 -6.78 -17.93
N VAL A 45 -9.51 -7.19 -17.84
CA VAL A 45 -10.30 -7.11 -16.58
C VAL A 45 -9.67 -7.97 -15.48
N ALA A 46 -9.25 -9.20 -15.80
CA ALA A 46 -8.61 -10.07 -14.82
C ALA A 46 -7.27 -9.50 -14.32
N GLY A 47 -6.49 -8.86 -15.20
CA GLY A 47 -5.26 -8.15 -14.85
C GLY A 47 -5.50 -7.00 -13.88
N GLU A 48 -6.44 -6.11 -14.20
CA GLU A 48 -6.80 -4.97 -13.33
C GLU A 48 -7.32 -5.45 -11.96
N LEU A 49 -8.16 -6.48 -11.92
CA LEU A 49 -8.63 -7.06 -10.66
C LEU A 49 -7.49 -7.63 -9.81
N ARG A 50 -6.44 -8.19 -10.44
CA ARG A 50 -5.25 -8.67 -9.73
C ARG A 50 -4.48 -7.51 -9.10
N GLU A 51 -4.29 -6.41 -9.83
CA GLU A 51 -3.64 -5.20 -9.31
C GLU A 51 -4.45 -4.58 -8.16
N ARG A 52 -5.77 -4.49 -8.30
CA ARG A 52 -6.64 -4.00 -7.21
C ARG A 52 -6.57 -4.86 -5.96
N LYS A 53 -6.56 -6.19 -6.09
CA LYS A 53 -6.36 -7.10 -4.96
C LYS A 53 -4.98 -6.92 -4.33
N SER A 54 -3.94 -6.72 -5.13
CA SER A 54 -2.58 -6.43 -4.64
C SER A 54 -2.58 -5.15 -3.78
N MET A 55 -3.22 -4.09 -4.27
CA MET A 55 -3.39 -2.82 -3.54
C MET A 55 -4.13 -3.01 -2.21
N ILE A 56 -5.24 -3.76 -2.22
CA ILE A 56 -6.00 -4.09 -1.00
C ILE A 56 -5.16 -4.94 -0.02
N GLY A 57 -4.27 -5.78 -0.54
CA GLY A 57 -3.37 -6.61 0.27
C GLY A 57 -2.19 -5.85 0.88
N MET A 58 -1.99 -4.58 0.54
CA MET A 58 -0.87 -3.79 1.08
C MET A 58 -0.96 -3.58 2.59
N GLN A 59 0.19 -3.49 3.23
CA GLN A 59 0.33 -3.15 4.65
C GLN A 59 1.44 -2.12 4.86
N ILE A 60 1.34 -1.37 5.95
CA ILE A 60 2.43 -0.53 6.46
C ILE A 60 2.87 -1.07 7.80
N GLU A 61 4.17 -1.30 7.98
CA GLU A 61 4.76 -1.66 9.27
C GLU A 61 5.64 -0.53 9.78
N ILE A 62 5.27 0.04 10.93
CA ILE A 62 5.99 1.13 11.59
C ILE A 62 6.70 0.56 12.82
N CYS A 63 8.01 0.59 12.82
CA CYS A 63 8.87 -0.06 13.81
C CYS A 63 9.40 0.94 14.84
N GLU A 64 9.72 0.47 16.05
CA GLU A 64 10.27 1.29 17.15
C GLU A 64 11.66 1.86 16.86
N ASP A 65 12.39 1.26 15.92
CA ASP A 65 13.75 1.64 15.51
C ASP A 65 13.78 2.82 14.49
N GLY A 66 12.63 3.47 14.28
CA GLY A 66 12.50 4.56 13.32
C GLY A 66 12.39 4.12 11.86
N LYS A 67 12.11 2.83 11.60
CA LYS A 67 11.93 2.28 10.25
C LYS A 67 10.45 2.06 9.92
N LEU A 68 10.07 2.46 8.70
CA LEU A 68 8.75 2.23 8.12
C LEU A 68 8.90 1.39 6.87
N TYR A 69 8.07 0.35 6.73
CA TYR A 69 8.06 -0.52 5.58
C TYR A 69 6.71 -0.49 4.89
N THR A 70 6.71 -0.20 3.60
CA THR A 70 5.57 -0.50 2.72
C THR A 70 5.70 -1.95 2.28
N LEU A 71 4.67 -2.74 2.58
CA LEU A 71 4.63 -4.18 2.34
C LEU A 71 3.57 -4.50 1.28
N MET A 72 3.98 -5.18 0.23
CA MET A 72 3.14 -5.61 -0.88
C MET A 72 2.98 -7.13 -0.87
N PRO A 73 1.79 -7.67 -1.14
CA PRO A 73 1.62 -9.11 -1.25
C PRO A 73 2.47 -9.67 -2.41
N LEU A 74 2.87 -10.93 -2.31
CA LEU A 74 3.50 -11.62 -3.44
C LEU A 74 2.49 -11.72 -4.60
N PRO A 75 2.96 -11.62 -5.87
CA PRO A 75 2.08 -11.78 -7.03
C PRO A 75 1.33 -13.12 -7.00
N GLU A 76 0.08 -13.14 -7.47
CA GLU A 76 -0.66 -14.41 -7.57
C GLU A 76 0.05 -15.38 -8.54
N GLY A 77 0.15 -16.65 -8.15
CA GLY A 77 0.68 -17.71 -9.01
C GLY A 77 2.19 -17.92 -8.97
N VAL A 78 2.95 -17.11 -8.23
CA VAL A 78 4.38 -17.36 -8.01
C VAL A 78 4.60 -18.43 -6.95
N THR A 79 5.49 -19.37 -7.25
CA THR A 79 5.87 -20.45 -6.34
C THR A 79 6.87 -19.97 -5.29
N LYS A 80 6.99 -20.74 -4.21
CA LYS A 80 7.99 -20.45 -3.18
C LYS A 80 9.41 -20.52 -3.75
N GLU A 81 9.68 -21.47 -4.63
CA GLU A 81 10.97 -21.66 -5.28
C GLU A 81 11.37 -20.44 -6.12
N GLU A 82 10.44 -19.87 -6.88
CA GLU A 82 10.67 -18.64 -7.66
C GLU A 82 10.96 -17.45 -6.75
N VAL A 83 10.18 -17.31 -5.67
CA VAL A 83 10.37 -16.24 -4.68
C VAL A 83 11.73 -16.37 -3.98
N ASP A 84 12.08 -17.58 -3.52
CA ASP A 84 13.36 -17.84 -2.85
C ASP A 84 14.55 -17.59 -3.80
N ALA A 85 14.40 -17.92 -5.09
CA ALA A 85 15.41 -17.62 -6.11
C ALA A 85 15.59 -16.10 -6.32
N ALA A 86 14.50 -15.33 -6.43
CA ALA A 86 14.55 -13.88 -6.59
C ALA A 86 15.16 -13.18 -5.35
N VAL A 87 14.85 -13.66 -4.15
CA VAL A 87 15.48 -13.18 -2.90
C VAL A 87 16.97 -13.49 -2.89
N ALA A 88 17.36 -14.71 -3.26
CA ALA A 88 18.76 -15.12 -3.31
C ALA A 88 19.58 -14.32 -4.35
N ALA A 89 18.93 -13.91 -5.44
CA ALA A 89 19.51 -13.02 -6.45
C ALA A 89 19.54 -11.54 -6.02
N GLY A 90 18.85 -11.18 -4.93
CA GLY A 90 18.73 -9.79 -4.46
C GLY A 90 17.78 -8.93 -5.30
N GLU A 91 16.93 -9.55 -6.12
CA GLU A 91 15.95 -8.85 -6.99
C GLU A 91 14.76 -8.33 -6.20
N ILE A 92 14.39 -9.02 -5.12
CA ILE A 92 13.32 -8.62 -4.21
C ILE A 92 13.79 -8.70 -2.76
N MET A 93 13.19 -7.87 -1.91
CA MET A 93 13.34 -7.95 -0.46
C MET A 93 12.03 -8.39 0.16
N LEU A 94 12.10 -9.33 1.12
CA LEU A 94 10.94 -9.79 1.88
C LEU A 94 11.00 -9.33 3.33
N ARG A 95 9.82 -8.99 3.87
CA ARG A 95 9.59 -8.77 5.28
C ARG A 95 8.24 -9.36 5.67
N GLY A 96 8.25 -10.28 6.63
CA GLY A 96 7.03 -10.98 7.06
C GLY A 96 6.34 -11.77 5.94
N GLY A 97 7.08 -12.23 4.93
CA GLY A 97 6.54 -12.92 3.76
C GLY A 97 5.96 -12.01 2.67
N MET A 98 6.04 -10.69 2.83
CA MET A 98 5.58 -9.69 1.87
C MET A 98 6.77 -8.98 1.22
N MET A 99 6.62 -8.51 -0.02
CA MET A 99 7.63 -7.74 -0.73
C MET A 99 7.75 -6.32 -0.17
N THR A 100 8.94 -5.75 -0.22
CA THR A 100 9.19 -4.35 0.16
C THR A 100 10.35 -3.77 -0.65
N ASN A 101 10.37 -2.45 -0.82
CA ASN A 101 11.49 -1.73 -1.45
C ASN A 101 12.59 -1.35 -0.43
N GLY A 102 12.44 -1.78 0.81
CA GLY A 102 13.32 -1.44 1.93
C GLY A 102 12.71 -0.37 2.85
N PRO A 103 13.43 -0.01 3.91
CA PRO A 103 12.89 0.87 4.93
C PRO A 103 12.95 2.35 4.53
N ALA A 104 11.84 3.05 4.75
CA ALA A 104 11.82 4.49 4.93
C ALA A 104 12.17 4.86 6.38
N SER A 105 12.61 6.10 6.61
CA SER A 105 12.69 6.68 7.95
C SER A 105 11.35 7.29 8.31
N TRP A 106 10.95 7.23 9.58
CA TRP A 106 9.75 7.90 10.07
C TRP A 106 10.01 8.61 11.39
N GLU A 107 9.19 9.64 11.65
CA GLU A 107 9.16 10.32 12.95
C GLU A 107 7.77 10.90 13.25
N GLU A 108 7.54 11.20 14.52
CA GLU A 108 6.31 11.85 14.99
C GLU A 108 6.60 13.33 15.25
N ARG A 109 5.94 14.22 14.51
CA ARG A 109 6.00 15.69 14.71
C ARG A 109 4.63 16.18 15.13
N ASP A 110 4.50 16.77 16.31
CA ASP A 110 3.24 17.30 16.83
C ASP A 110 2.05 16.32 16.77
N GLY A 111 2.33 15.03 17.05
CA GLY A 111 1.31 13.98 17.03
C GLY A 111 0.93 13.48 15.63
N VAL A 112 1.68 13.88 14.60
CA VAL A 112 1.49 13.51 13.19
C VAL A 112 2.65 12.62 12.73
N LEU A 113 2.35 11.54 12.02
CA LEU A 113 3.35 10.71 11.35
C LEU A 113 3.95 11.46 10.15
N TRP A 114 5.27 11.48 10.07
CA TRP A 114 6.03 11.90 8.91
C TRP A 114 6.96 10.76 8.48
N TYR A 115 7.12 10.54 7.18
CA TYR A 115 8.06 9.54 6.68
C TYR A 115 8.73 9.98 5.39
N THR A 116 9.91 9.43 5.13
CA THR A 116 10.68 9.73 3.92
C THR A 116 10.15 8.93 2.74
N THR A 117 10.00 9.56 1.59
CA THR A 117 9.70 8.87 0.32
C THR A 117 10.54 9.48 -0.79
N GLU A 118 10.86 8.68 -1.81
CA GLU A 118 11.56 9.16 -3.00
C GLU A 118 10.76 10.21 -3.78
N LEU A 119 9.45 10.31 -3.51
CA LEU A 119 8.53 11.24 -4.17
C LEU A 119 8.51 12.66 -3.55
N SER A 120 9.08 12.87 -2.36
CA SER A 120 9.01 14.17 -1.67
C SER A 120 10.21 15.05 -2.00
N GLU A 121 9.96 16.27 -2.47
CA GLU A 121 11.01 17.26 -2.79
C GLU A 121 11.82 17.72 -1.57
N ASP A 122 11.19 17.78 -0.40
CA ASP A 122 11.79 18.17 0.88
C ASP A 122 12.20 16.96 1.77
N GLY A 123 12.03 15.74 1.23
CA GLY A 123 12.40 14.49 1.86
C GLY A 123 11.42 13.96 2.91
N TRP A 124 10.31 14.65 3.22
CA TRP A 124 9.35 14.18 4.22
C TRP A 124 7.90 14.36 3.76
N THR A 125 7.13 13.28 3.82
CA THR A 125 5.70 13.28 3.55
C THR A 125 4.91 13.14 4.85
N ARG A 126 3.87 13.96 4.99
CA ARG A 126 2.87 13.79 6.05
C ARG A 126 2.11 12.48 5.80
N GLY A 127 2.20 11.56 6.73
CA GLY A 127 1.74 10.18 6.60
C GLY A 127 0.55 9.79 7.44
N SER A 128 -0.11 10.72 8.13
CA SER A 128 -1.32 10.40 8.89
C SER A 128 -2.33 11.53 8.92
N ASP A 129 -3.60 11.14 8.94
CA ASP A 129 -4.75 12.01 9.12
C ASP A 129 -5.94 11.22 9.70
N ASP A 130 -6.75 11.84 10.55
CA ASP A 130 -7.96 11.24 11.15
C ASP A 130 -7.80 9.81 11.73
N GLY A 131 -6.64 9.52 12.31
CA GLY A 131 -6.35 8.20 12.90
C GLY A 131 -5.94 7.11 11.91
N PHE A 132 -5.83 7.43 10.63
CA PHE A 132 -5.28 6.56 9.59
C PHE A 132 -3.83 6.89 9.28
N VAL A 133 -3.09 5.88 8.82
CA VAL A 133 -1.84 6.08 8.09
C VAL A 133 -2.17 6.24 6.61
N PHE A 134 -1.52 7.17 5.93
CA PHE A 134 -1.68 7.45 4.52
C PHE A 134 -0.42 7.09 3.76
N PHE A 135 -0.61 6.43 2.62
CA PHE A 135 0.41 6.26 1.61
C PHE A 135 -0.20 6.48 0.24
N MET A 136 0.26 7.51 -0.47
CA MET A 136 -0.36 7.98 -1.72
C MET A 136 -1.86 8.26 -1.52
N THR A 137 -2.75 7.57 -2.24
CA THR A 137 -4.21 7.69 -2.13
C THR A 137 -4.83 6.70 -1.14
N VAL A 138 -4.03 5.86 -0.48
CA VAL A 138 -4.54 4.75 0.36
C VAL A 138 -4.48 5.12 1.84
N ARG A 139 -5.58 4.83 2.55
CA ARG A 139 -5.68 4.87 4.01
C ARG A 139 -5.50 3.48 4.58
N PHE A 140 -4.73 3.40 5.65
CA PHE A 140 -4.49 2.20 6.42
C PHE A 140 -5.00 2.41 7.85
N ALA A 141 -5.72 1.42 8.36
CA ALA A 141 -6.14 1.36 9.75
C ALA A 141 -5.17 0.49 10.55
N LYS A 142 -5.01 0.78 11.84
CA LYS A 142 -4.14 -0.02 12.70
C LYS A 142 -4.72 -1.43 12.82
N ALA A 143 -3.90 -2.45 12.62
CA ALA A 143 -4.29 -3.83 12.89
C ALA A 143 -4.51 -4.02 14.39
N GLU A 144 -5.56 -4.76 14.75
CA GLU A 144 -5.87 -5.13 16.14
C GLU A 144 -4.82 -6.06 16.76
#